data_AF-A0A7C5NR80-F1
#
_entry.id   AF-A0A7C5NR80-F1
#
_cell.length_a   1.000
_cell.length_b   1.000
_cell.length_c   1.000
_cell.angle_alpha   90.00
_cell.angle_beta   90.00
_cell.angle_gamma   90.00
#
_symmetry.space_group_name_H-M   'P 1'
#
loop_
_entity.id
_entity.type
_entity.pdbx_description
1 polymer ?
#
loop_
_entity_poly.entity_id
_entity_poly.type
_entity_poly.pdbx_seq_one_letter_code
_entity_poly.pdbx_strand_id
1 'polypeptide(L)'
;MRRWNLLLDEPLSLRIAADARWTQIEPGYDQIWELAPGEEQPRAMSLRTTYGQRVSLMHIFPGFRLGDQLVLDPERFFRPPRIHTLLPDYIEWSGEPFEGLQVVSETWASAGQVLEGAYTVLNTTDGLLDAGLRLHAVLQPVGDQAAMGEREMDGVTVLVGRASDLEPVLFLSGGGVLAAAPYPALSV
;
A
#
# COMPACT_ATOMS: atom_id res chain seq x y z
N MET A 1 6.64 10.99 20.71
CA MET A 1 5.52 10.25 20.10
C MET A 1 5.35 8.92 20.82
N ARG A 2 4.12 8.44 21.00
CA ARG A 2 3.86 7.16 21.67
C ARG A 2 4.03 6.04 20.65
N ARG A 3 4.91 5.08 20.95
CA ARG A 3 5.07 3.86 20.17
C ARG A 3 4.14 2.79 20.73
N TRP A 4 3.38 2.17 19.85
CA TRP A 4 2.44 1.11 20.15
C TRP A 4 3.02 -0.23 19.73
N ASN A 5 2.40 -1.32 20.19
CA ASN A 5 2.71 -2.67 19.78
C ASN A 5 1.40 -3.43 19.60
N LEU A 6 0.57 -2.94 18.68
CA LEU A 6 -0.80 -3.42 18.49
C LEU A 6 -0.78 -4.61 17.54
N LEU A 7 -1.52 -5.65 17.91
CA LEU A 7 -1.80 -6.79 17.04
C LEU A 7 -2.91 -6.42 16.05
N LEU A 8 -2.92 -7.08 14.89
CA LEU A 8 -3.87 -6.80 13.80
C LEU A 8 -5.31 -7.27 14.11
N ASP A 9 -5.51 -8.03 15.18
CA ASP A 9 -6.79 -8.60 15.61
C ASP A 9 -7.57 -7.71 16.60
N GLU A 10 -7.00 -6.57 16.99
CA GLU A 10 -7.68 -5.60 17.84
C GLU A 10 -8.65 -4.71 17.03
N PRO A 11 -9.86 -4.40 17.54
CA PRO A 11 -10.84 -3.57 16.84
C PRO A 11 -10.38 -2.11 16.79
N LEU A 12 -9.50 -1.81 15.83
CA LEU A 12 -8.92 -0.49 15.60
C LEU A 12 -9.35 0.00 14.22
N SER A 13 -9.92 1.20 14.16
CA SER A 13 -10.09 1.88 12.89
C SER A 13 -8.74 2.48 12.49
N LEU A 14 -8.01 1.78 11.62
CA LEU A 14 -6.68 2.18 11.15
C LEU A 14 -6.80 3.13 9.96
N ARG A 15 -7.44 4.29 10.19
CA ARG A 15 -7.71 5.27 9.14
C ARG A 15 -6.73 6.42 9.16
N ILE A 16 -6.33 6.84 7.96
CA ILE A 16 -5.53 8.04 7.73
C ILE A 16 -6.20 8.92 6.67
N ALA A 17 -6.09 10.23 6.83
CA ALA A 17 -6.55 11.24 5.90
C ALA A 17 -5.66 12.49 6.02
N ALA A 18 -5.70 13.36 5.04
CA ALA A 18 -4.83 14.53 5.02
C ALA A 18 -5.16 15.49 6.18
N ASP A 19 -4.12 16.03 6.83
CA ASP A 19 -4.31 16.98 7.91
C ASP A 19 -4.58 18.39 7.37
N ALA A 20 -5.81 18.87 7.58
CA ALA A 20 -6.29 20.18 7.15
C ALA A 20 -5.48 21.38 7.69
N ARG A 21 -4.59 21.17 8.67
CA ARG A 21 -3.67 22.20 9.17
C ARG A 21 -2.47 22.42 8.25
N TRP A 22 -2.13 21.45 7.40
CA TRP A 22 -0.93 21.46 6.57
C TRP A 22 -1.22 21.50 5.07
N THR A 23 -2.43 21.14 4.66
CA THR A 23 -2.88 21.19 3.26
C THR A 23 -4.26 21.84 3.12
N GLN A 24 -4.53 22.40 1.94
CA GLN A 24 -5.89 22.74 1.56
C GLN A 24 -6.70 21.45 1.35
N ILE A 25 -7.88 21.39 1.94
CA ILE A 25 -8.81 20.26 1.80
C ILE A 25 -9.95 20.68 0.87
N GLU A 26 -10.17 19.89 -0.16
CA GLU A 26 -11.35 19.97 -1.02
C GLU A 26 -12.30 18.84 -0.64
N PRO A 27 -13.45 19.11 0.00
CA PRO A 27 -14.27 18.05 0.60
C PRO A 27 -14.73 16.95 -0.38
N GLY A 28 -14.87 17.27 -1.66
CA GLY A 28 -15.25 16.29 -2.69
C GLY A 28 -14.11 15.35 -3.12
N TYR A 29 -12.88 15.69 -2.77
CA TYR A 29 -11.65 15.08 -3.22
C TYR A 29 -10.73 14.66 -2.07
N ASP A 30 -11.16 14.84 -0.82
CA ASP A 30 -10.44 14.38 0.36
C ASP A 30 -10.61 12.87 0.55
N GLN A 31 -9.49 12.15 0.43
CA GLN A 31 -9.47 10.70 0.40
C GLN A 31 -9.11 10.17 1.78
N ILE A 32 -10.01 9.38 2.34
CA ILE A 32 -9.76 8.62 3.56
C ILE A 32 -9.30 7.23 3.16
N TRP A 33 -8.18 6.81 3.73
CA TRP A 33 -7.60 5.49 3.56
C TRP A 33 -7.71 4.69 4.84
N GLU A 34 -7.93 3.39 4.72
CA GLU A 34 -7.98 2.45 5.84
C GLU A 34 -6.97 1.33 5.62
N LEU A 35 -6.11 1.07 6.61
CA LEU A 35 -5.32 -0.15 6.65
C LEU A 35 -6.23 -1.30 7.09
N ALA A 36 -6.42 -2.29 6.22
CA ALA A 36 -7.33 -3.43 6.41
C ALA A 36 -6.59 -4.78 6.20
N PRO A 37 -5.75 -5.21 7.16
CA PRO A 37 -4.89 -6.38 7.01
C PRO A 37 -5.69 -7.67 6.75
N GLY A 38 -5.48 -8.31 5.61
CA GLY A 38 -6.04 -9.63 5.30
C GLY A 38 -7.57 -9.68 5.10
N GLU A 39 -8.25 -8.53 5.02
CA GLU A 39 -9.71 -8.44 4.80
C GLU A 39 -10.10 -8.57 3.33
N GLU A 40 -9.25 -8.07 2.42
CA GLU A 40 -9.51 -8.04 0.98
C GLU A 40 -8.85 -9.23 0.26
N GLN A 41 -9.30 -9.53 -0.96
CA GLN A 41 -8.61 -10.48 -1.85
C GLN A 41 -7.79 -9.70 -2.90
N PRO A 42 -6.46 -9.98 -3.04
CA PRO A 42 -5.69 -10.93 -2.24
C PRO A 42 -5.45 -10.43 -0.81
N ARG A 43 -5.41 -11.38 0.14
CA ARG A 43 -5.08 -11.09 1.54
C ARG A 43 -3.69 -10.48 1.60
N ALA A 44 -3.59 -9.25 2.12
CA ALA A 44 -2.36 -8.50 2.18
C ALA A 44 -2.37 -7.43 3.29
N MET A 45 -1.26 -6.72 3.47
CA MET A 45 -1.21 -5.48 4.24
C MET A 45 -1.79 -4.33 3.40
N SER A 46 -3.12 -4.20 3.46
CA SER A 46 -3.94 -3.49 2.48
C SER A 46 -4.28 -2.07 2.90
N LEU A 47 -3.94 -1.07 2.09
CA LEU A 47 -4.53 0.27 2.18
C LEU A 47 -5.71 0.36 1.22
N ARG A 48 -6.90 0.65 1.73
CA ARG A 48 -8.11 0.72 0.92
C ARG A 48 -8.86 2.04 1.02
N THR A 49 -9.57 2.38 -0.05
CA THR A 49 -10.54 3.46 -0.10
C THR A 49 -11.65 3.13 -1.10
N THR A 50 -12.77 3.84 -1.03
CA THR A 50 -13.85 3.78 -2.04
C THR A 50 -13.95 5.07 -2.86
N TYR A 51 -13.02 6.01 -2.64
CA TYR A 51 -13.08 7.37 -3.19
C TYR A 51 -14.43 8.05 -2.96
N GLY A 52 -14.99 7.88 -1.75
CA GLY A 52 -16.34 8.37 -1.44
C GLY A 52 -17.43 7.64 -2.23
N GLN A 53 -17.30 6.31 -2.39
CA GLN A 53 -18.20 5.43 -3.15
C GLN A 53 -18.18 5.62 -4.68
N ARG A 54 -17.16 6.28 -5.24
CA ARG A 54 -16.98 6.36 -6.70
C ARG A 54 -16.57 5.02 -7.33
N VAL A 55 -15.95 4.15 -6.52
CA VAL A 55 -15.57 2.78 -6.85
C VAL A 55 -16.04 1.82 -5.77
N SER A 56 -16.14 0.53 -6.09
CA SER A 56 -16.41 -0.50 -5.08
C SER A 56 -15.22 -0.68 -4.14
N LEU A 57 -14.00 -0.61 -4.68
CA LEU A 57 -12.76 -0.74 -3.92
C LEU A 57 -11.60 -0.16 -4.73
N MET A 58 -10.76 0.63 -4.09
CA MET A 58 -9.38 0.86 -4.49
C MET A 58 -8.51 0.31 -3.36
N HIS A 59 -7.54 -0.53 -3.71
CA HIS A 59 -6.74 -1.26 -2.76
C HIS A 59 -5.28 -1.32 -3.24
N ILE A 60 -4.37 -0.78 -2.42
CA ILE A 60 -2.92 -0.79 -2.62
C ILE A 60 -2.29 -1.70 -1.56
N PHE A 61 -1.38 -2.59 -1.96
CA PHE A 61 -0.75 -3.50 -1.02
C PHE A 61 0.64 -3.96 -1.47
N PRO A 62 1.56 -4.19 -0.53
CA PRO A 62 2.87 -4.73 -0.83
C PRO A 62 2.83 -6.27 -0.94
N GLY A 63 3.78 -6.78 -1.71
CA GLY A 63 4.21 -8.16 -1.74
C GLY A 63 5.72 -8.24 -1.61
N PHE A 64 6.21 -9.17 -0.81
CA PHE A 64 7.63 -9.31 -0.52
C PHE A 64 8.15 -10.59 -1.17
N ARG A 65 9.24 -10.46 -1.93
CA ARG A 65 9.86 -11.56 -2.65
C ARG A 65 11.16 -11.98 -1.97
N LEU A 66 11.42 -13.28 -1.91
CA LEU A 66 12.72 -13.86 -1.59
C LEU A 66 13.00 -15.02 -2.57
N GLY A 67 13.95 -14.82 -3.50
CA GLY A 67 14.15 -15.73 -4.63
C GLY A 67 12.86 -15.84 -5.46
N ASP A 68 12.35 -17.06 -5.63
CA ASP A 68 11.10 -17.32 -6.38
C ASP A 68 9.83 -17.23 -5.51
N GLN A 69 9.98 -17.06 -4.20
CA GLN A 69 8.84 -17.02 -3.28
C GLN A 69 8.30 -15.60 -3.16
N LEU A 70 6.98 -15.46 -3.20
CA LEU A 70 6.27 -14.20 -2.96
C LEU A 70 5.30 -14.39 -1.79
N VAL A 71 5.38 -13.51 -0.79
CA VAL A 71 4.46 -13.45 0.35
C VAL A 71 3.67 -12.16 0.28
N LEU A 72 2.34 -12.28 0.20
CA LEU A 72 1.37 -11.18 0.28
C LEU A 72 0.65 -11.22 1.63
N ASP A 73 0.15 -12.41 1.99
CA ASP A 73 -0.70 -12.62 3.15
C ASP A 73 0.06 -12.36 4.46
N PRO A 74 -0.37 -11.38 5.28
CA PRO A 74 0.29 -11.07 6.55
C PRO A 74 0.30 -12.24 7.54
N GLU A 75 -0.63 -13.20 7.43
CA GLU A 75 -0.62 -14.41 8.27
C GLU A 75 0.49 -15.40 7.88
N ARG A 76 1.06 -15.25 6.68
CA ARG A 76 2.17 -16.08 6.18
C ARG A 76 3.54 -15.48 6.47
N PHE A 77 3.61 -14.33 7.14
CA PHE A 77 4.88 -13.72 7.53
C PHE A 77 5.57 -14.58 8.59
N PHE A 78 6.89 -14.67 8.52
CA PHE A 78 7.71 -15.29 9.57
C PHE A 78 7.53 -14.61 10.92
N ARG A 79 7.54 -13.26 10.96
CA ARG A 79 7.03 -12.49 12.10
C ARG A 79 5.83 -11.66 11.68
N PRO A 80 4.67 -11.82 12.34
CA PRO A 80 3.45 -11.15 11.94
C PRO A 80 3.62 -9.63 12.01
N PRO A 81 2.94 -8.87 11.14
CA PRO A 81 3.02 -7.42 11.18
C PRO A 81 2.50 -6.84 12.49
N ARG A 82 3.09 -5.73 12.92
CA ARG A 82 2.74 -5.00 14.14
C ARG A 82 2.65 -3.51 13.83
N ILE A 83 1.59 -2.86 14.30
CA ILE A 83 1.43 -1.40 14.16
C ILE A 83 2.23 -0.72 15.27
N HIS A 84 3.16 0.16 14.89
CA HIS A 84 3.99 0.94 15.80
C HIS A 84 3.41 2.33 16.05
N THR A 85 2.88 2.96 15.01
CA THR A 85 2.40 4.34 15.06
C THR A 85 1.10 4.44 14.28
N LEU A 86 0.12 5.10 14.88
CA LEU A 86 -1.12 5.52 14.22
C LEU A 86 -1.39 6.97 14.62
N LEU A 87 -1.38 7.84 13.61
CA LEU A 87 -1.72 9.25 13.68
C LEU A 87 -2.84 9.52 12.66
N PRO A 88 -3.53 10.67 12.73
CA PRO A 88 -4.62 10.98 11.80
C PRO A 88 -4.24 10.95 10.31
N ASP A 89 -2.97 11.18 9.99
CA ASP A 89 -2.43 11.29 8.65
C ASP A 89 -1.28 10.32 8.37
N TYR A 90 -0.86 9.49 9.34
CA TYR A 90 0.32 8.65 9.24
C TYR A 90 0.12 7.30 9.95
N ILE A 91 0.60 6.22 9.31
CA ILE A 91 0.65 4.88 9.88
C ILE A 91 2.02 4.24 9.65
N GLU A 92 2.49 3.53 10.67
CA GLU A 92 3.73 2.75 10.61
C GLU A 92 3.49 1.34 11.11
N TRP A 93 3.97 0.37 10.35
CA TRP A 93 4.00 -1.03 10.77
C TRP A 93 5.31 -1.70 10.39
N SER A 94 5.66 -2.76 11.10
CA SER A 94 6.78 -3.62 10.72
C SER A 94 6.41 -5.09 10.77
N GLY A 95 7.12 -5.92 10.02
CA GLY A 95 7.00 -7.37 10.07
C GLY A 95 8.22 -8.04 9.46
N GLU A 96 8.24 -9.38 9.45
CA GLU A 96 9.26 -10.16 8.73
C GLU A 96 8.55 -11.14 7.79
N PRO A 97 8.40 -10.83 6.49
CA PRO A 97 7.77 -11.75 5.53
C PRO A 97 8.51 -13.08 5.42
N PHE A 98 9.85 -13.04 5.53
CA PHE A 98 10.73 -14.20 5.58
C PHE A 98 11.67 -14.07 6.78
N GLU A 99 12.20 -15.20 7.25
CA GLU A 99 13.23 -15.18 8.30
C GLU A 99 14.43 -14.34 7.87
N GLY A 100 14.81 -13.38 8.71
CA GLY A 100 15.95 -12.50 8.43
C GLY A 100 15.68 -11.36 7.45
N LEU A 101 14.46 -11.23 6.92
CA LEU A 101 14.06 -10.10 6.07
C LEU A 101 13.07 -9.19 6.81
N GLN A 102 13.59 -8.16 7.46
CA GLN A 102 12.78 -7.19 8.19
C GLN A 102 12.22 -6.13 7.25
N VAL A 103 10.94 -5.79 7.43
CA VAL A 103 10.27 -4.72 6.70
C VAL A 103 9.69 -3.72 7.67
N VAL A 104 9.88 -2.43 7.37
CA VAL A 104 9.12 -1.32 7.95
C VAL A 104 8.39 -0.61 6.81
N SER A 105 7.10 -0.35 7.01
CA SER A 105 6.29 0.43 6.10
C SER A 105 5.79 1.67 6.81
N GLU A 106 5.96 2.80 6.14
CA GLU A 106 5.48 4.11 6.54
C GLU A 106 4.53 4.58 5.45
N THR A 107 3.38 5.12 5.83
CA THR A 107 2.41 5.67 4.87
C THR A 107 1.77 6.91 5.47
N TRP A 108 1.66 7.98 4.67
CA TRP A 108 0.99 9.20 5.08
C TRP A 108 0.18 9.86 3.97
N ALA A 109 -0.89 10.54 4.35
CA ALA A 109 -1.71 11.35 3.46
C ALA A 109 -1.20 12.79 3.44
N SER A 110 -0.31 13.12 2.49
CA SER A 110 0.34 14.44 2.40
C SER A 110 -0.60 15.54 1.86
N ALA A 111 -1.62 15.16 1.10
CA ALA A 111 -2.69 16.03 0.64
C ALA A 111 -3.98 15.24 0.46
N GLY A 112 -5.13 15.92 0.30
CA GLY A 112 -6.43 15.26 0.19
C GLY A 112 -6.50 14.21 -0.93
N GLN A 113 -5.68 14.35 -1.98
CA GLN A 113 -5.61 13.41 -3.10
C GLN A 113 -4.30 12.61 -3.21
N VAL A 114 -3.41 12.73 -2.22
CA VAL A 114 -2.05 12.19 -2.29
C VAL A 114 -1.78 11.32 -1.09
N LEU A 115 -1.47 10.05 -1.38
CA LEU A 115 -0.95 9.09 -0.42
C LEU A 115 0.51 8.82 -0.77
N GLU A 116 1.39 9.03 0.20
CA GLU A 116 2.81 8.76 0.09
C GLU A 116 3.19 7.60 1.03
N GLY A 117 4.31 6.95 0.73
CA GLY A 117 4.81 5.90 1.59
C GLY A 117 6.23 5.49 1.28
N ALA A 118 6.81 4.78 2.23
CA ALA A 118 8.14 4.22 2.12
C ALA A 118 8.14 2.78 2.66
N TYR A 119 8.94 1.93 2.02
CA TYR A 119 9.24 0.58 2.50
C TYR A 119 10.73 0.49 2.75
N THR A 120 11.11 0.25 4.00
CA THR A 120 12.48 -0.11 4.36
C THR A 120 12.57 -1.61 4.47
N VAL A 121 13.38 -2.24 3.60
CA VAL A 121 13.65 -3.68 3.59
C VAL A 121 15.08 -3.91 4.06
N LEU A 122 15.25 -4.65 5.16
CA LEU A 122 16.53 -4.89 5.81
C LEU A 122 16.81 -6.39 5.89
N ASN A 123 17.94 -6.81 5.33
CA ASN A 123 18.52 -8.12 5.56
C ASN A 123 19.27 -8.11 6.90
N THR A 124 18.83 -8.96 7.84
CA THR A 124 19.42 -9.09 9.18
C THR A 124 20.27 -10.35 9.33
N THR A 125 20.52 -11.06 8.24
CA THR A 125 21.39 -12.25 8.18
C THR A 125 22.81 -11.87 7.75
N ASP A 126 23.75 -12.81 7.92
CA ASP A 126 25.14 -12.66 7.43
C ASP A 126 25.28 -12.96 5.93
N GLY A 127 24.23 -13.50 5.28
CA GLY A 127 24.23 -13.91 3.88
C GLY A 127 23.60 -12.88 2.95
N LEU A 128 23.83 -13.01 1.65
CA LEU A 128 23.08 -12.22 0.64
C LEU A 128 21.69 -12.81 0.45
N LEU A 129 20.67 -11.95 0.47
CA LEU A 129 19.29 -12.29 0.16
C LEU A 129 18.88 -11.66 -1.17
N ASP A 130 18.34 -12.46 -2.09
CA ASP A 130 17.67 -11.97 -3.29
C ASP A 130 16.24 -11.52 -2.92
N ALA A 131 16.16 -10.34 -2.31
CA ALA A 131 14.91 -9.75 -1.87
C ALA A 131 14.35 -8.79 -2.94
N GLY A 132 13.02 -8.66 -2.97
CA GLY A 132 12.36 -7.66 -3.81
C GLY A 132 11.04 -7.18 -3.21
N LEU A 133 10.62 -5.99 -3.63
CA LEU A 133 9.33 -5.42 -3.28
C LEU A 133 8.44 -5.39 -4.52
N ARG A 134 7.18 -5.75 -4.34
CA ARG A 134 6.14 -5.56 -5.34
C ARG A 134 5.04 -4.72 -4.74
N LEU A 135 4.64 -3.64 -5.39
CA LEU A 135 3.52 -2.81 -4.97
C LEU A 135 2.38 -3.00 -5.95
N HIS A 136 1.27 -3.54 -5.45
CA HIS A 136 0.07 -3.82 -6.23
C HIS A 136 -0.93 -2.69 -6.08
N ALA A 137 -1.71 -2.45 -7.14
CA ALA A 137 -2.91 -1.62 -7.07
C ALA A 137 -4.07 -2.31 -7.80
N VAL A 138 -5.18 -2.47 -7.10
CA VAL A 138 -6.42 -3.04 -7.62
C VAL A 138 -7.52 -2.03 -7.44
N LEU A 139 -8.09 -1.60 -8.56
CA LEU A 139 -9.27 -0.75 -8.62
C LEU A 139 -10.41 -1.59 -9.18
N GLN A 140 -11.51 -1.67 -8.42
CA GLN A 140 -12.76 -2.31 -8.81
C GLN A 140 -13.74 -1.24 -9.29
N PRO A 141 -13.79 -0.98 -10.61
CA PRO A 141 -14.58 0.11 -11.17
C PRO A 141 -16.08 -0.15 -11.08
N VAL A 142 -16.87 0.93 -11.03
CA VAL A 142 -18.33 0.87 -11.18
C VAL A 142 -18.72 1.48 -12.53
N GLY A 143 -19.56 0.79 -13.30
CA GLY A 143 -19.99 1.24 -14.63
C GLY A 143 -18.87 1.27 -15.66
N ASP A 144 -18.83 2.30 -16.51
CA ASP A 144 -17.87 2.44 -17.63
C ASP A 144 -16.49 2.95 -17.21
N GLN A 145 -16.12 2.81 -15.93
CA GLN A 145 -14.83 3.17 -15.36
C GLN A 145 -13.74 2.13 -15.74
N ALA A 146 -12.46 2.41 -15.44
CA ALA A 146 -11.34 1.55 -15.84
C ALA A 146 -10.55 1.04 -14.64
N ALA A 147 -10.28 -0.27 -14.60
CA ALA A 147 -9.38 -0.90 -13.64
C ALA A 147 -7.94 -0.38 -13.80
N MET A 148 -7.07 -0.69 -12.83
CA MET A 148 -5.65 -0.32 -12.93
C MET A 148 -4.99 -1.06 -14.11
N GLY A 149 -4.30 -0.30 -14.97
CA GLY A 149 -3.50 -0.81 -16.06
C GLY A 149 -2.17 -0.06 -16.18
N GLU A 150 -1.24 -0.60 -16.94
CA GLU A 150 0.04 0.07 -17.17
C GLU A 150 -0.10 1.31 -18.05
N ARG A 151 0.71 2.33 -17.76
CA ARG A 151 0.91 3.49 -18.63
C ARG A 151 2.34 4.00 -18.49
N GLU A 152 2.94 4.36 -19.62
CA GLU A 152 4.21 5.11 -19.62
C GLU A 152 3.92 6.60 -19.43
N MET A 153 4.59 7.22 -18.46
CA MET A 153 4.55 8.66 -18.20
C MET A 153 5.97 9.18 -18.04
N ASP A 154 6.40 10.06 -18.95
CA ASP A 154 7.73 10.67 -18.95
C ASP A 154 8.90 9.67 -18.82
N GLY A 155 8.76 8.49 -19.45
CA GLY A 155 9.76 7.43 -19.46
C GLY A 155 9.76 6.55 -18.21
N VAL A 156 8.69 6.61 -17.41
CA VAL A 156 8.48 5.72 -16.27
C VAL A 156 7.16 4.98 -16.38
N THR A 157 7.19 3.69 -16.08
CA THR A 157 6.00 2.85 -15.95
C THR A 157 5.24 3.18 -14.66
N VAL A 158 3.97 3.51 -14.80
CA VAL A 158 3.02 3.69 -13.69
C VAL A 158 1.80 2.80 -13.88
N LEU A 159 1.02 2.59 -12.82
CA LEU A 159 -0.32 2.01 -12.93
C LEU A 159 -1.36 3.12 -12.86
N VAL A 160 -2.35 3.08 -13.74
CA VAL A 160 -3.39 4.10 -13.83
C VAL A 160 -4.75 3.45 -13.95
N GLY A 161 -5.72 3.97 -13.21
CA GLY A 161 -7.14 3.61 -13.32
C GLY A 161 -8.00 4.84 -13.54
N ARG A 162 -9.32 4.64 -13.66
CA ARG A 162 -10.30 5.74 -13.76
C ARG A 162 -11.47 5.49 -12.83
N ALA A 163 -11.76 6.45 -11.97
CA ALA A 163 -12.79 6.41 -10.94
C ALA A 163 -13.66 7.67 -10.99
N SER A 164 -14.74 7.65 -11.79
CA SER A 164 -15.56 8.84 -12.07
C SER A 164 -14.70 9.96 -12.67
N ASP A 165 -14.48 11.03 -11.92
CA ASP A 165 -13.70 12.22 -12.22
C ASP A 165 -12.27 12.15 -11.67
N LEU A 166 -11.89 11.02 -11.07
CA LEU A 166 -10.53 10.73 -10.60
C LEU A 166 -9.79 9.85 -11.60
N GLU A 167 -8.48 10.08 -11.70
CA GLU A 167 -7.53 9.21 -12.41
C GLU A 167 -6.42 8.77 -11.44
N PRO A 168 -6.66 7.73 -10.61
CA PRO A 168 -5.67 7.25 -9.65
C PRO A 168 -4.40 6.78 -10.35
N VAL A 169 -3.25 7.22 -9.83
CA VAL A 169 -1.93 6.82 -10.32
C VAL A 169 -1.15 6.18 -9.18
N LEU A 170 -0.62 4.97 -9.41
CA LEU A 170 0.39 4.35 -8.55
C LEU A 170 1.75 4.47 -9.25
N PHE A 171 2.70 5.05 -8.53
CA PHE A 171 4.10 5.17 -8.94
C PHE A 171 5.00 4.53 -7.87
N LEU A 172 6.05 3.83 -8.32
CA LEU A 172 7.04 3.22 -7.44
C LEU A 172 8.44 3.74 -7.78
N SER A 173 9.00 4.53 -6.88
CA SER A 173 10.38 5.02 -7.00
C SER A 173 11.40 3.87 -6.91
N GLY A 174 12.58 4.04 -7.52
CA GLY A 174 13.63 3.02 -7.52
C GLY A 174 13.73 2.22 -8.82
N GLY A 175 13.05 2.67 -9.88
CA GLY A 175 13.03 1.99 -11.18
C GLY A 175 11.97 0.90 -11.26
N GLY A 176 10.78 1.16 -10.69
CA GLY A 176 9.66 0.24 -10.73
C GLY A 176 9.34 -0.22 -12.16
N VAL A 177 9.34 -1.54 -12.36
CA VAL A 177 8.96 -2.16 -13.63
C VAL A 177 7.67 -2.92 -13.47
N LEU A 178 6.93 -3.12 -14.57
CA LEU A 178 5.75 -3.96 -14.55
C LEU A 178 6.11 -5.39 -14.11
N ALA A 179 5.41 -5.89 -13.10
CA ALA A 179 5.55 -7.27 -12.67
C ALA A 179 4.48 -8.16 -13.32
N ALA A 180 4.91 -9.31 -13.84
CA ALA A 180 3.98 -10.38 -14.20
C ALA A 180 3.30 -10.93 -12.93
N ALA A 181 2.04 -10.58 -12.73
CA ALA A 181 1.27 -10.93 -11.55
C ALA A 181 -0.24 -11.04 -11.88
N PRO A 182 -1.03 -11.79 -11.07
CA PRO A 182 -2.48 -11.84 -11.23
C PRO A 182 -3.18 -10.50 -11.00
N TYR A 183 -2.51 -9.58 -10.31
CA TYR A 183 -2.99 -8.23 -10.01
C TYR A 183 -1.96 -7.21 -10.51
N PRO A 184 -2.39 -6.07 -11.09
CA PRO A 184 -1.49 -5.02 -11.58
C PRO A 184 -0.48 -4.60 -10.51
N ALA A 185 0.79 -4.56 -10.87
CA ALA A 185 1.86 -4.33 -9.91
C ALA A 185 3.13 -3.76 -10.53
N LEU A 186 3.83 -2.95 -9.75
CA LEU A 186 5.19 -2.52 -10.02
C LEU A 186 6.16 -3.25 -9.08
N SER A 187 7.34 -3.60 -9.55
CA SER A 187 8.37 -4.25 -8.73
C SER A 187 9.73 -3.58 -8.82
N VAL A 188 10.46 -3.63 -7.70
CA VAL A 188 11.86 -3.24 -7.54
C VAL A 188 12.65 -4.31 -6.78
#